data_AF-A0A3D3F8W8-F1
#
_entry.id   AF-A0A3D3F8W8-F1
#
_cell.length_a   1.000
_cell.length_b   1.000
_cell.length_c   1.000
_cell.angle_alpha   90.00
_cell.angle_beta   90.00
_cell.angle_gamma   90.00
#
_symmetry.space_group_name_H-M   'P 1'
#
loop_
_entity.id
_entity.type
_entity.pdbx_description
1 polymer ?
#
loop_
_entity_poly.entity_id
_entity_poly.type
_entity_poly.pdbx_seq_one_letter_code
_entity_poly.pdbx_strand_id
1 'polypeptide(L)'
;MILGDYFSEDDVPDFRIRQSTPKGEPSYIEVSVSEETSLNESLLEQLRLHNFDSRNEIIAEYIIGNLDESGYLLCDLQSVADDLLFQQNLDVSVEELKQVLSIIQEMDPPGVGARELKECLLLQLKRMTPGPSVTLAMNVLENYFEEFSRKHYDKILRAMNISPDDLRGVID
;
A
#
# COMPACT_ATOMS: atom_id res chain seq x y z
N MET A 1 40.79 -10.84 -45.20
CA MET A 1 41.58 -9.79 -44.55
C MET A 1 40.59 -8.71 -44.15
N ILE A 2 39.85 -8.86 -43.05
CA ILE A 2 40.16 -8.56 -41.63
C ILE A 2 40.84 -7.20 -41.41
N LEU A 3 40.10 -6.30 -40.75
CA LEU A 3 40.47 -5.36 -39.68
C LEU A 3 39.11 -4.85 -39.16
N GLY A 4 38.64 -5.10 -37.93
CA GLY A 4 39.33 -5.00 -36.65
C GLY A 4 39.13 -3.58 -36.12
N ASP A 5 38.23 -3.40 -35.14
CA ASP A 5 38.55 -2.66 -33.91
C ASP A 5 37.36 -2.53 -32.92
N TYR A 6 37.57 -3.15 -31.75
CA TYR A 6 37.24 -2.77 -30.37
C TYR A 6 35.80 -2.38 -29.98
N PHE A 7 35.08 -3.35 -29.43
CA PHE A 7 34.47 -3.16 -28.11
C PHE A 7 35.39 -3.86 -27.09
N SER A 8 35.94 -3.08 -26.17
CA SER A 8 36.84 -3.49 -25.09
C SER A 8 36.15 -4.47 -24.13
N GLU A 9 36.79 -5.62 -23.87
CA GLU A 9 36.29 -6.69 -22.98
C GLU A 9 36.40 -6.36 -21.48
N ASP A 10 36.73 -5.12 -21.10
CA ASP A 10 37.05 -4.74 -19.71
C ASP A 10 35.90 -4.07 -18.92
N ASP A 11 34.72 -3.84 -19.51
CA ASP A 11 33.57 -3.21 -18.82
C ASP A 11 32.48 -4.21 -18.38
N VAL A 12 32.87 -5.46 -18.08
CA VAL A 12 31.98 -6.42 -17.40
C VAL A 12 32.33 -6.44 -15.91
N PRO A 13 31.42 -6.01 -15.00
CA PRO A 13 31.71 -6.00 -13.58
C PRO A 13 31.98 -7.42 -13.04
N ASP A 14 33.15 -7.60 -12.42
CA ASP A 14 33.65 -8.87 -11.85
C ASP A 14 32.85 -9.23 -10.58
N PHE A 15 31.65 -9.79 -10.74
CA PHE A 15 30.93 -10.44 -9.66
C PHE A 15 31.57 -11.79 -9.35
N ARG A 16 32.49 -11.81 -8.37
CA ARG A 16 33.14 -13.04 -7.91
C ARG A 16 32.18 -13.93 -7.12
N ILE A 17 31.49 -14.83 -7.82
CA ILE A 17 30.79 -15.96 -7.22
C ILE A 17 31.82 -17.08 -6.98
N ARG A 18 32.21 -17.30 -5.72
CA ARG A 18 33.03 -18.45 -5.33
C ARG A 18 32.16 -19.70 -5.20
N GLN A 19 31.99 -20.46 -6.28
CA GLN A 19 31.66 -21.88 -6.21
C GLN A 19 32.43 -22.65 -7.28
N SER A 20 33.19 -23.66 -6.84
CA SER A 20 33.98 -24.54 -7.68
C SER A 20 33.08 -25.57 -8.37
N THR A 21 32.84 -25.44 -9.67
CA THR A 21 32.22 -26.48 -10.50
C THR A 21 33.18 -26.97 -11.60
N PRO A 22 33.16 -28.27 -11.96
CA PRO A 22 34.05 -28.82 -12.98
C PRO A 22 33.61 -28.42 -14.40
N LYS A 23 34.61 -28.11 -15.24
CA LYS A 23 34.60 -27.85 -16.69
C LYS A 23 33.42 -28.46 -17.47
N GLY A 24 32.69 -27.62 -18.21
CA GLY A 24 32.26 -28.00 -19.57
C GLY A 24 30.90 -27.55 -20.08
N GLU A 25 30.04 -26.92 -19.29
CA GLU A 25 28.70 -26.52 -19.77
C GLU A 25 28.41 -25.04 -19.50
N PRO A 26 27.86 -24.28 -20.46
CA PRO A 26 27.38 -22.93 -20.21
C PRO A 26 26.19 -23.01 -19.25
N SER A 27 26.46 -22.69 -17.99
CA SER A 27 25.44 -22.43 -16.97
C SER A 27 24.65 -21.20 -17.40
N TYR A 28 23.49 -21.40 -18.03
CA TYR A 28 22.48 -20.35 -18.08
C TYR A 28 22.05 -20.10 -16.65
N ILE A 29 22.47 -18.98 -16.08
CA ILE A 29 21.85 -18.45 -14.88
C ILE A 29 20.44 -18.07 -15.35
N GLU A 30 19.45 -18.91 -15.04
CA GLU A 30 18.07 -18.46 -15.00
C GLU A 30 18.01 -17.41 -13.90
N VAL A 31 18.19 -16.14 -14.29
CA VAL A 31 17.85 -15.01 -13.44
C VAL A 31 16.34 -15.03 -13.35
N SER A 32 15.81 -15.74 -12.35
CA SER A 32 14.46 -15.49 -11.88
C SER A 32 14.46 -14.09 -11.29
N VAL A 33 14.23 -13.09 -12.15
CA VAL A 33 13.77 -11.79 -11.70
C VAL A 33 12.41 -12.08 -11.09
N SER A 34 12.34 -12.16 -9.76
CA SER A 34 11.07 -11.96 -9.09
C SER A 34 10.67 -10.53 -9.43
N GLU A 35 9.82 -10.37 -10.43
CA GLU A 35 9.02 -9.16 -10.57
C GLU A 35 8.15 -9.14 -9.31
N GLU A 36 8.67 -8.52 -8.25
CA GLU A 36 7.87 -8.18 -7.09
C GLU A 36 6.80 -7.22 -7.62
N THR A 37 5.60 -7.77 -7.88
CA THR A 37 4.46 -7.01 -8.34
C THR A 37 4.30 -5.79 -7.44
N SER A 38 4.35 -4.60 -8.04
CA SER A 38 4.24 -3.37 -7.26
C SER A 38 2.88 -3.30 -6.57
N LEU A 39 2.77 -2.58 -5.45
CA LEU A 39 1.49 -2.37 -4.77
C LEU A 39 0.42 -1.90 -5.75
N ASN A 40 0.75 -0.91 -6.58
CA ASN A 40 -0.16 -0.37 -7.59
C ASN A 40 -0.60 -1.43 -8.60
N GLU A 41 0.33 -2.26 -9.09
CA GLU A 41 -0.01 -3.35 -10.02
C GLU A 41 -0.94 -4.37 -9.37
N SER A 42 -0.67 -4.77 -8.12
CA SER A 42 -1.54 -5.70 -7.39
C SER A 42 -2.94 -5.13 -7.13
N LEU A 43 -3.05 -3.82 -6.91
CA LEU A 43 -4.34 -3.14 -6.77
C LEU A 43 -5.06 -3.07 -8.11
N LEU A 44 -4.37 -2.75 -9.22
CA LEU A 44 -4.99 -2.73 -10.55
C LEU A 44 -5.51 -4.10 -10.95
N GLU A 45 -4.80 -5.18 -10.59
CA GLU A 45 -5.30 -6.55 -10.79
C GLU A 45 -6.57 -6.82 -9.98
N GLN A 46 -6.57 -6.45 -8.70
CA GLN A 46 -7.76 -6.58 -7.85
C GLN A 46 -8.93 -5.73 -8.36
N LEU A 47 -8.66 -4.55 -8.91
CA LEU A 47 -9.67 -3.68 -9.51
C LEU A 47 -10.38 -4.39 -10.66
N ARG A 48 -9.64 -5.10 -11.51
CA ARG A 48 -10.20 -5.87 -12.64
C ARG A 48 -11.08 -7.03 -12.20
N LEU A 49 -10.91 -7.52 -10.96
CA LEU A 49 -11.77 -8.54 -10.37
C LEU A 49 -13.06 -7.93 -9.79
N HIS A 50 -13.08 -6.62 -9.54
CA HIS A 50 -14.28 -5.89 -9.13
C HIS A 50 -15.13 -5.51 -10.36
N ASN A 51 -16.45 -5.58 -10.21
CA ASN A 51 -17.40 -5.14 -11.24
C ASN A 51 -17.60 -3.62 -11.19
N PHE A 52 -16.56 -2.86 -11.53
CA PHE A 52 -16.68 -1.42 -11.73
C PHE A 52 -17.37 -1.11 -13.07
N ASP A 53 -18.10 0.01 -13.11
CA ASP A 53 -18.47 0.62 -14.39
C ASP A 53 -17.28 1.40 -14.95
N SER A 54 -17.29 1.67 -16.25
CA SER A 54 -16.16 2.32 -16.93
C SER A 54 -15.79 3.67 -16.32
N ARG A 55 -16.75 4.37 -15.70
CA ARG A 55 -16.50 5.63 -15.01
C ARG A 55 -15.75 5.43 -13.70
N ASN A 56 -16.21 4.52 -12.83
CA ASN A 56 -15.53 4.28 -11.55
C ASN A 56 -14.19 3.58 -11.76
N GLU A 57 -14.01 2.80 -12.82
CA GLU A 57 -12.72 2.21 -13.19
C GLU A 57 -11.67 3.31 -13.44
N ILE A 58 -12.00 4.30 -14.27
CA ILE A 58 -11.10 5.46 -14.54
C ILE A 58 -10.77 6.20 -13.24
N ILE A 59 -11.77 6.44 -12.40
CA ILE A 59 -11.57 7.12 -11.11
C ILE A 59 -10.65 6.30 -10.21
N ALA A 60 -10.86 4.99 -10.14
CA ALA A 60 -10.11 4.12 -9.26
C ALA A 60 -8.65 3.95 -9.73
N GLU A 61 -8.42 3.78 -11.04
CA GLU A 61 -7.08 3.78 -11.62
C GLU A 61 -6.33 5.06 -11.29
N TYR A 62 -7.01 6.21 -11.38
CA TYR A 62 -6.42 7.49 -11.05
C TYR A 62 -6.07 7.60 -9.56
N ILE A 63 -6.95 7.15 -8.66
CA ILE A 63 -6.68 7.13 -7.21
C ILE A 63 -5.51 6.20 -6.89
N ILE A 64 -5.50 4.98 -7.44
CA ILE A 64 -4.42 4.01 -7.25
C ILE A 64 -3.09 4.57 -7.75
N GLY A 65 -3.07 5.23 -8.91
CA GLY A 65 -1.88 5.88 -9.45
C GLY A 65 -1.34 7.04 -8.61
N ASN A 66 -2.13 7.59 -7.68
CA ASN A 66 -1.74 8.65 -6.74
C ASN A 66 -1.38 8.14 -5.35
N LEU A 67 -1.36 6.82 -5.13
CA LEU A 67 -0.86 6.23 -3.88
C LEU A 67 0.67 6.28 -3.84
N ASP A 68 1.21 6.51 -2.65
CA ASP A 68 2.65 6.38 -2.42
C ASP A 68 3.09 4.91 -2.29
N GLU A 69 4.39 4.67 -2.15
CA GLU A 69 4.96 3.32 -1.98
C GLU A 69 4.43 2.59 -0.74
N SER A 70 3.93 3.33 0.25
CA SER A 70 3.33 2.80 1.48
C SER A 70 1.81 2.62 1.38
N GLY A 71 1.20 2.98 0.26
CA GLY A 71 -0.23 2.88 0.01
C GLY A 71 -1.07 4.03 0.55
N TYR A 72 -0.48 5.16 0.92
CA TYR A 72 -1.21 6.35 1.38
C TYR A 72 -1.62 7.25 0.21
N LEU A 73 -2.84 7.80 0.30
CA LEU A 73 -3.31 8.83 -0.62
C LEU A 73 -2.84 10.20 -0.11
N LEU A 74 -1.84 10.78 -0.78
CA LEU A 74 -1.24 12.05 -0.38
C LEU A 74 -1.96 13.28 -0.96
N CYS A 75 -2.79 13.10 -1.99
CA CYS A 75 -3.55 14.16 -2.62
C CYS A 75 -4.94 14.33 -1.99
N ASP A 76 -5.45 15.56 -2.01
CA ASP A 76 -6.83 15.83 -1.60
C ASP A 76 -7.82 15.41 -2.70
N LEU A 77 -9.02 14.99 -2.29
CA LEU A 77 -10.06 14.56 -3.23
C LEU A 77 -10.56 15.71 -4.11
N GLN A 78 -10.49 16.97 -3.66
CA GLN A 78 -10.81 18.10 -4.53
C GLN A 78 -9.80 18.22 -5.67
N SER A 79 -8.50 18.08 -5.37
CA SER A 79 -7.45 18.10 -6.40
C SER A 79 -7.62 16.97 -7.40
N VAL A 80 -7.98 15.77 -6.93
CA VAL A 80 -8.28 14.63 -7.80
C VAL A 80 -9.47 14.91 -8.71
N ALA A 81 -10.55 15.53 -8.19
CA ALA A 81 -11.72 15.89 -8.98
C ALA A 81 -11.37 16.91 -10.08
N ASP A 82 -10.63 17.95 -9.71
CA ASP A 82 -10.17 18.97 -10.66
C ASP A 82 -9.30 18.36 -11.77
N ASP A 83 -8.34 17.51 -11.40
CA ASP A 83 -7.46 16.86 -12.37
C ASP A 83 -8.21 15.93 -13.33
N LEU A 84 -9.20 15.16 -12.83
CA LEU A 84 -10.05 14.32 -13.66
C LEU A 84 -10.89 15.16 -14.65
N LEU A 85 -11.38 16.32 -14.20
CA LEU A 85 -12.10 17.25 -15.06
C LEU A 85 -11.19 17.84 -16.15
N PHE A 86 -9.96 18.26 -15.83
CA PHE A 86 -9.05 18.86 -16.80
C PHE A 86 -8.43 17.86 -17.77
N GLN A 87 -8.02 16.68 -17.28
CA GLN A 87 -7.25 15.72 -18.08
C GLN A 87 -8.16 14.75 -18.85
N GLN A 88 -9.28 14.35 -18.26
CA GLN A 88 -10.16 13.32 -18.81
C GLN A 88 -11.55 13.85 -19.21
N ASN A 89 -11.79 15.16 -19.04
CA ASN A 89 -13.11 15.79 -19.26
C ASN A 89 -14.22 15.08 -18.48
N LEU A 90 -13.85 14.56 -17.30
CA LEU A 90 -14.72 13.77 -16.44
C LEU A 90 -15.08 14.62 -15.23
N ASP A 91 -16.30 15.15 -15.22
CA ASP A 91 -16.83 15.86 -14.06
C ASP A 91 -17.21 14.83 -12.99
N VAL A 92 -16.51 14.84 -11.86
CA VAL A 92 -16.68 13.89 -10.75
C VAL A 92 -16.81 14.67 -9.44
N SER A 93 -17.86 14.38 -8.68
CA SER A 93 -18.04 14.96 -7.35
C SER A 93 -17.10 14.32 -6.32
N VAL A 94 -16.79 15.07 -5.26
CA VAL A 94 -16.01 14.53 -4.13
C VAL A 94 -16.73 13.37 -3.44
N GLU A 95 -18.07 13.37 -3.45
CA GLU A 95 -18.88 12.27 -2.94
C GLU A 95 -18.69 10.99 -3.74
N GLU A 96 -18.66 11.07 -5.07
CA GLU A 96 -18.33 9.91 -5.94
C GLU A 96 -16.91 9.42 -5.68
N LEU A 97 -15.93 10.33 -5.57
CA LEU A 97 -14.55 9.96 -5.25
C LEU A 97 -14.43 9.23 -3.92
N LYS A 98 -15.16 9.67 -2.89
CA LYS A 98 -15.21 8.99 -1.59
C LYS A 98 -15.79 7.58 -1.70
N GLN A 99 -16.80 7.38 -2.54
CA GLN A 99 -17.38 6.06 -2.76
C GLN A 99 -16.37 5.11 -3.40
N VAL A 100 -15.70 5.56 -4.47
CA VAL A 100 -14.67 4.76 -5.14
C VAL A 100 -13.48 4.50 -4.22
N LEU A 101 -13.02 5.51 -3.49
CA LEU A 101 -11.96 5.37 -2.49
C LEU A 101 -12.32 4.34 -1.41
N SER A 102 -13.58 4.31 -0.94
CA SER A 102 -14.02 3.33 0.04
C SER A 102 -13.91 1.90 -0.48
N ILE A 103 -14.17 1.68 -1.77
CA ILE A 103 -14.00 0.35 -2.39
C ILE A 103 -12.51 0.01 -2.49
N ILE A 104 -11.66 0.98 -2.83
CA ILE A 104 -10.20 0.78 -2.84
C ILE A 104 -9.68 0.41 -1.45
N GLN A 105 -10.18 1.07 -0.41
CA GLN A 105 -9.84 0.78 0.98
C GLN A 105 -10.31 -0.63 1.45
N GLU A 106 -11.17 -1.30 0.68
CA GLU A 106 -11.58 -2.70 0.86
C GLU A 106 -10.68 -3.72 0.12
N MET A 107 -9.68 -3.25 -0.63
CA MET A 107 -8.70 -4.09 -1.34
C MET A 107 -7.47 -4.45 -0.49
N ASP A 108 -6.74 -5.49 -0.84
CA ASP A 108 -5.53 -5.92 -0.13
C ASP A 108 -4.29 -5.14 -0.59
N PRO A 109 -3.39 -4.72 0.33
CA PRO A 109 -3.41 -4.96 1.77
C PRO A 109 -4.36 -4.03 2.56
N PRO A 110 -4.90 -4.47 3.71
CA PRO A 110 -5.77 -3.64 4.54
C PRO A 110 -5.03 -2.38 5.01
N GLY A 111 -5.71 -1.23 4.91
CA GLY A 111 -5.13 0.09 5.21
C GLY A 111 -4.64 0.86 3.99
N VAL A 112 -4.62 0.23 2.80
CA VAL A 112 -4.36 0.92 1.53
C VAL A 112 -5.40 2.01 1.26
N GLY A 113 -4.99 3.11 0.65
CA GLY A 113 -5.85 4.26 0.36
C GLY A 113 -6.18 5.11 1.59
N ALA A 114 -5.53 4.88 2.73
CA ALA A 114 -5.63 5.77 3.88
C ALA A 114 -4.94 7.11 3.59
N ARG A 115 -5.44 8.20 4.19
CA ARG A 115 -4.82 9.53 4.10
C ARG A 115 -3.89 9.82 5.28
N GLU A 116 -4.07 9.08 6.37
CA GLU A 116 -3.27 9.22 7.58
C GLU A 116 -3.18 7.88 8.35
N LEU A 117 -2.22 7.80 9.28
CA LEU A 117 -1.98 6.60 10.08
C LEU A 117 -3.22 6.16 10.88
N LYS A 118 -3.99 7.11 11.44
CA LYS A 118 -5.21 6.80 12.16
C LYS A 118 -6.21 6.06 11.28
N GLU A 119 -6.45 6.58 10.08
CA GLU A 119 -7.35 5.98 9.09
C GLU A 119 -6.84 4.59 8.66
N CYS A 120 -5.54 4.45 8.40
CA CYS A 120 -4.90 3.19 8.06
C CYS A 120 -5.14 2.10 9.12
N LEU A 121 -4.87 2.40 10.39
CA LEU A 121 -5.08 1.46 11.49
C LEU A 121 -6.57 1.11 11.68
N LEU A 122 -7.47 2.09 11.52
CA LEU A 122 -8.91 1.82 11.61
C LEU A 122 -9.40 0.91 10.47
N LEU A 123 -8.89 1.09 9.25
CA LEU A 123 -9.18 0.22 8.12
C LEU A 123 -8.67 -1.21 8.37
N GLN A 124 -7.47 -1.35 8.95
CA GLN A 124 -6.93 -2.65 9.35
C GLN A 124 -7.81 -3.35 10.39
N LEU A 125 -8.19 -2.65 11.46
CA LEU A 125 -9.06 -3.20 12.50
C LEU A 125 -10.44 -3.61 11.98
N LYS A 126 -11.01 -2.87 11.01
CA LYS A 126 -12.28 -3.22 10.38
C LYS A 126 -12.24 -4.56 9.61
N ARG A 127 -11.07 -4.95 9.10
CA ARG A 127 -10.86 -6.25 8.43
C ARG A 127 -10.58 -7.40 9.40
N MET A 128 -10.17 -7.10 10.63
CA MET A 128 -9.89 -8.14 11.62
C MET A 128 -11.17 -8.80 12.13
N THR A 129 -11.05 -10.04 12.59
CA THR A 129 -12.15 -10.73 13.26
C THR A 129 -12.62 -9.91 14.47
N PRO A 130 -13.92 -9.56 14.56
CA PRO A 130 -14.42 -8.78 15.68
C PRO A 130 -14.16 -9.48 17.02
N GLY A 131 -13.67 -8.71 17.99
CA GLY A 131 -13.40 -9.20 19.34
C GLY A 131 -13.36 -8.04 20.34
N PRO A 132 -13.33 -8.36 21.66
CA PRO A 132 -13.23 -7.34 22.71
C PRO A 132 -12.03 -6.41 22.50
N SER A 133 -10.86 -6.98 22.19
CA SER A 133 -9.63 -6.23 21.95
C SER A 133 -9.72 -5.33 20.72
N VAL A 134 -10.25 -5.83 19.60
CA VAL A 134 -10.43 -5.05 18.36
C VAL A 134 -11.40 -3.88 18.60
N THR A 135 -12.51 -4.13 19.29
CA THR A 135 -13.49 -3.10 19.62
C THR A 135 -12.88 -2.02 20.51
N LEU A 136 -12.07 -2.43 21.48
CA LEU A 136 -11.37 -1.52 22.38
C LEU A 136 -10.31 -0.73 21.62
N ALA A 137 -9.55 -1.37 20.72
CA ALA A 137 -8.56 -0.74 19.87
C ALA A 137 -9.18 0.33 18.95
N MET A 138 -10.32 0.02 18.32
CA MET A 138 -11.07 0.99 17.52
C MET A 138 -11.45 2.21 18.36
N ASN A 139 -11.99 1.98 19.57
CA ASN A 139 -12.38 3.06 20.47
C ASN A 139 -11.18 3.91 20.95
N VAL A 140 -10.02 3.28 21.22
CA VAL A 140 -8.76 3.97 21.53
C VAL A 140 -8.33 4.86 20.36
N LEU A 141 -8.34 4.34 19.14
CA LEU A 141 -7.93 5.11 17.96
C LEU A 141 -8.93 6.20 17.59
N GLU A 142 -10.23 6.00 17.80
CA GLU A 142 -11.24 7.01 17.52
C GLU A 142 -11.16 8.20 18.48
N ASN A 143 -11.04 7.94 19.79
CA ASN A 143 -11.19 8.94 20.84
C ASN A 143 -9.88 9.39 21.51
N TYR A 144 -8.82 8.59 21.46
CA TYR A 144 -7.57 8.79 22.20
C TYR A 144 -6.32 8.60 21.32
N PHE A 145 -6.42 8.88 20.01
CA PHE A 145 -5.30 8.70 19.07
C PHE A 145 -4.06 9.50 19.45
N GLU A 146 -4.23 10.75 19.90
CA GLU A 146 -3.12 11.62 20.32
C GLU A 146 -2.37 11.04 21.52
N GLU A 147 -3.10 10.56 22.53
CA GLU A 147 -2.54 9.90 23.68
C GLU A 147 -1.85 8.59 23.30
N PHE A 148 -2.46 7.82 22.39
CA PHE A 148 -1.93 6.55 21.90
C PHE A 148 -0.62 6.76 21.14
N SER A 149 -0.60 7.68 20.18
CA SER A 149 0.58 8.05 19.38
C SER A 149 1.74 8.53 20.25
N ARG A 150 1.44 9.26 21.34
CA ARG A 150 2.43 9.76 22.30
C ARG A 150 2.80 8.76 23.39
N LYS A 151 2.28 7.53 23.33
CA LYS A 151 2.49 6.47 24.34
C LYS A 151 2.05 6.87 25.75
N HIS A 152 1.07 7.78 25.88
CA HIS A 152 0.49 8.20 27.15
C HIS A 152 -0.57 7.21 27.65
N TYR A 153 -0.19 5.95 27.75
CA TYR A 153 -1.08 4.83 28.08
C TYR A 153 -1.77 4.99 29.43
N ASP A 154 -1.12 5.59 30.42
CA ASP A 154 -1.73 5.88 31.73
C ASP A 154 -3.00 6.72 31.63
N LYS A 155 -3.06 7.65 30.67
CA LYS A 155 -4.25 8.48 30.45
C LYS A 155 -5.38 7.67 29.85
N ILE A 156 -5.07 6.79 28.90
CA ILE A 156 -6.04 5.91 28.23
C ILE A 156 -6.64 4.92 29.25
N LEU A 157 -5.79 4.27 30.07
CA LEU A 157 -6.22 3.36 31.14
C LEU A 157 -7.23 4.03 32.08
N ARG A 158 -6.95 5.27 32.51
CA ARG A 158 -7.82 6.04 33.41
C ARG A 158 -9.10 6.51 32.72
N ALA A 159 -9.00 6.99 31.48
CA ALA A 159 -10.13 7.56 30.76
C ALA A 159 -11.15 6.50 30.32
N MET A 160 -10.66 5.32 29.91
CA MET A 160 -11.51 4.20 29.48
C MET A 160 -11.86 3.24 30.62
N ASN A 161 -11.23 3.38 31.79
CA ASN A 161 -11.39 2.48 32.94
C ASN A 161 -11.14 1.01 32.58
N ILE A 162 -10.02 0.76 31.91
CA ILE A 162 -9.60 -0.55 31.40
C ILE A 162 -8.37 -1.05 32.15
N SER A 163 -8.13 -2.35 32.15
CA SER A 163 -6.96 -2.94 32.80
C SER A 163 -5.69 -2.83 31.91
N PRO A 164 -4.48 -2.95 32.49
CA PRO A 164 -3.25 -3.04 31.71
C PRO A 164 -3.23 -4.23 30.73
N ASP A 165 -3.90 -5.35 31.08
CA ASP A 165 -4.02 -6.52 30.21
C ASP A 165 -4.92 -6.22 29.00
N ASP A 166 -6.01 -5.47 29.19
CA ASP A 166 -6.88 -5.03 28.09
C ASP A 166 -6.12 -4.11 27.12
N LEU A 167 -5.33 -3.17 27.66
CA LEU A 167 -4.50 -2.28 26.85
C LEU A 167 -3.42 -3.07 26.10
N ARG A 168 -2.84 -4.10 26.71
CA ARG A 168 -1.89 -4.96 26.01
C ARG A 168 -2.54 -5.65 24.80
N GLY A 169 -3.77 -6.13 24.95
CA GLY A 169 -4.54 -6.70 23.85
C GLY A 169 -4.90 -5.71 22.72
N VAL A 170 -4.82 -4.39 22.96
CA VAL A 170 -4.96 -3.36 21.92
C VAL A 170 -3.68 -3.14 21.13
N ILE A 171 -2.53 -3.29 21.80
CA ILE A 171 -1.21 -3.01 21.23
C ILE A 171 -0.65 -4.22 20.50
N ASP A 172 -0.95 -5.42 20.99
CA ASP A 172 -0.57 -6.71 20.39
C ASP A 172 -1.38 -7.01 19.12
#